data_AF-A0A9E4M978-F1
#
_entry.id   AF-A0A9E4M978-F1
#
_cell.length_a   1.000
_cell.length_b   1.000
_cell.length_c   1.000
_cell.angle_alpha   90.00
_cell.angle_beta   90.00
_cell.angle_gamma   90.00
#
_symmetry.space_group_name_H-M   'P 1'
#
loop_
_entity.id
_entity.type
_entity.pdbx_description
1 polymer ?
#
loop_
_entity_poly.entity_id
_entity_poly.type
_entity_poly.pdbx_seq_one_letter_code
_entity_poly.pdbx_strand_id
1 'polypeptide(L)' 'MPVVTEARLNSREKARTYRERMRASGFRPVQFWVPDTRTAAFRAEAHRQSRAVARSAQEHEDQAFIDAMSDRGSA' A
#
# COMPACT_ATOMS: atom_id res chain seq x y z
N MET A 1 -32.01 8.61 -26.86
CA MET A 1 -31.48 8.74 -25.48
C MET A 1 -29.97 8.66 -25.57
N PRO A 2 -29.19 9.73 -25.36
CA PRO A 2 -27.74 9.62 -25.41
C PRO A 2 -27.27 8.90 -24.14
N VAL A 3 -26.43 7.88 -24.30
CA VAL A 3 -25.76 7.19 -23.20
C VAL A 3 -24.70 8.15 -22.67
N VAL A 4 -24.88 8.63 -21.44
CA VAL A 4 -23.91 9.49 -20.75
C VAL A 4 -22.60 8.71 -20.66
N THR A 5 -21.59 9.11 -21.42
CA THR A 5 -20.24 8.59 -21.27
C THR A 5 -19.69 9.19 -19.98
N GLU A 6 -19.67 8.43 -18.89
CA GLU A 6 -19.00 8.85 -17.66
C GLU A 6 -17.54 9.14 -17.97
N ALA A 7 -17.16 10.42 -17.84
CA ALA A 7 -15.78 10.84 -18.01
C ALA A 7 -14.92 10.10 -16.98
N ARG A 8 -14.01 9.23 -17.45
CA ARG A 8 -13.04 8.57 -16.57
C ARG A 8 -12.20 9.65 -15.88
N LEU A 9 -12.28 9.71 -14.55
CA LEU A 9 -11.46 10.61 -13.73
C LEU A 9 -9.99 10.47 -14.12
N ASN A 10 -9.31 11.61 -14.28
CA ASN A 10 -7.88 11.61 -14.53
C ASN A 10 -7.11 11.12 -13.28
N SER A 11 -5.85 10.71 -13.44
CA SER A 11 -5.06 10.12 -12.34
C SER A 11 -4.93 11.04 -11.12
N ARG A 12 -4.92 12.36 -11.32
CA ARG A 12 -4.86 13.34 -10.21
C ARG A 12 -6.16 13.37 -9.42
N GLU A 13 -7.30 13.31 -10.10
CA GLU A 13 -8.63 13.26 -9.48
C GLU A 13 -8.81 11.98 -8.68
N LYS A 14 -8.45 10.82 -9.25
CA LYS A 14 -8.48 9.54 -8.53
C LYS A 14 -7.65 9.58 -7.27
N ALA A 15 -6.42 10.08 -7.36
CA ALA A 15 -5.54 10.21 -6.20
C ALA A 15 -6.08 11.20 -5.15
N ARG A 16 -6.78 12.26 -5.57
CA ARG A 16 -7.43 13.22 -4.66
C ARG A 16 -8.60 12.56 -3.93
N THR A 17 -9.54 11.95 -4.65
CA THR A 17 -10.70 11.26 -4.08
C THR A 17 -10.28 10.14 -3.12
N TYR A 18 -9.25 9.36 -3.48
CA TYR A 18 -8.71 8.33 -2.59
C TYR A 18 -8.17 8.93 -1.27
N ARG A 19 -7.39 10.01 -1.34
CA ARG A 19 -6.86 10.70 -0.14
C ARG A 19 -7.97 11.32 0.71
N GLU A 20 -9.04 11.84 0.10
CA GLU A 20 -10.19 12.38 0.83
C GLU A 20 -10.91 11.28 1.61
N ARG A 21 -11.17 10.13 0.97
CA ARG A 21 -11.74 8.96 1.65
C ARG A 21 -10.86 8.49 2.81
N MET A 22 -9.54 8.41 2.60
CA MET A 22 -8.61 8.02 3.67
C MET A 22 -8.59 9.00 4.84
N ARG A 23 -8.64 10.32 4.59
CA ARG A 23 -8.76 11.32 5.65
C ARG A 23 -10.07 11.22 6.42
N ALA A 24 -11.19 10.99 5.73
CA ALA A 24 -12.48 10.80 6.37
C ALA A 24 -12.51 9.56 7.28
N SER A 25 -11.78 8.50 6.92
CA SER A 25 -11.58 7.30 7.75
C SER A 25 -10.55 7.49 8.88
N GLY A 26 -10.04 8.71 9.10
CA GLY A 26 -9.10 9.02 10.19
C GLY A 26 -7.63 8.74 9.87
N PHE A 27 -7.28 8.37 8.64
CA PHE A 27 -5.89 8.16 8.24
C PHE A 27 -5.20 9.47 7.84
N ARG A 28 -3.91 9.58 8.15
CA ARG A 28 -3.06 10.70 7.73
C ARG A 28 -2.04 10.24 6.68
N PRO A 29 -1.94 10.88 5.50
CA PRO A 29 -0.91 10.57 4.53
C PRO A 29 0.46 11.01 5.05
N VAL A 30 1.45 10.12 4.96
CA VAL A 30 2.87 10.41 5.21
C VAL A 30 3.65 10.14 3.94
N GLN A 31 4.54 11.06 3.56
CA GLN A 31 5.40 10.92 2.39
C GLN A 31 6.82 10.62 2.86
N PHE A 32 7.41 9.57 2.30
CA PHE A 32 8.79 9.18 2.54
C PHE A 32 9.56 9.20 1.24
N TRP A 33 10.82 9.60 1.32
CA TRP A 33 11.77 9.41 0.23
C TRP A 33 12.37 8.01 0.38
N VAL A 34 12.17 7.18 -0.64
CA VAL A 34 12.70 5.82 -0.70
C VAL A 34 13.75 5.71 -1.80
N PRO A 35 14.74 4.81 -1.68
CA PRO A 35 15.68 4.51 -2.76
C PRO A 35 14.96 4.11 -4.05
N ASP A 36 15.58 4.31 -5.22
CA ASP A 36 15.01 3.88 -6.49
C ASP A 36 14.86 2.34 -6.50
N THR A 37 13.60 1.91 -6.40
CA THR A 37 13.19 0.52 -6.26
C THR A 37 13.43 -0.31 -7.53
N ARG A 38 13.74 0.35 -8.65
CA ARG A 38 14.02 -0.29 -9.93
C ARG A 38 15.47 -0.71 -10.08
N THR A 39 16.36 -0.22 -9.22
CA THR A 39 17.79 -0.55 -9.28
C THR A 39 18.02 -2.03 -8.96
N ALA A 40 19.04 -2.63 -9.58
CA ALA A 40 19.42 -4.01 -9.26
C ALA A 40 19.88 -4.16 -7.79
N ALA A 41 20.57 -3.15 -7.26
CA ALA A 41 21.00 -3.12 -5.86
C ALA A 41 19.82 -3.16 -4.89
N PHE A 42 18.77 -2.35 -5.12
CA PHE A 42 17.57 -2.38 -4.29
C PHE A 42 16.89 -3.74 -4.34
N ARG A 43 16.75 -4.35 -5.52
CA ARG A 43 16.15 -5.69 -5.66
C ARG A 43 16.93 -6.76 -4.88
N ALA A 44 18.26 -6.72 -4.94
CA ALA A 44 19.12 -7.65 -4.22
C ALA A 44 18.98 -7.47 -2.69
N GLU A 45 18.98 -6.22 -2.23
CA GLU A 45 18.79 -5.86 -0.82
C GLU A 45 17.42 -6.27 -0.30
N ALA A 46 16.36 -5.92 -1.03
CA ALA A 46 14.98 -6.27 -0.67
C ALA A 46 14.80 -7.78 -0.55
N HIS A 47 15.38 -8.55 -1.48
CA HIS A 47 15.35 -10.02 -1.41
C HIS A 47 16.13 -10.54 -0.19
N ARG A 48 17.32 -10.00 0.11
CA ARG A 48 18.10 -10.40 1.29
C ARG A 48 17.33 -10.13 2.58
N GLN A 49 16.78 -8.93 2.73
CA GLN A 49 16.04 -8.51 3.92
C GLN A 49 14.74 -9.31 4.08
N SER A 50 13.99 -9.50 3.00
CA SER A 50 12.78 -10.35 3.03
C SER A 50 13.08 -11.76 3.53
N ARG A 51 14.19 -12.37 3.07
CA ARG A 51 14.62 -13.69 3.58
C ARG A 51 15.06 -13.65 5.05
N ALA A 52 15.62 -12.54 5.53
CA ALA A 52 16.01 -12.40 6.93
C ALA A 52 14.77 -12.33 7.83
N VAL A 53 13.77 -11.53 7.44
CA VAL A 53 12.48 -11.44 8.15
C VAL A 53 11.76 -12.79 8.14
N ALA A 54 11.69 -13.45 6.97
CA ALA A 54 11.05 -14.77 6.85
C ALA A 54 11.71 -15.89 7.69
N ARG A 55 12.94 -15.65 8.16
CA ARG A 55 13.69 -16.59 9.03
C ARG A 55 13.78 -16.10 10.47
N SER A 56 13.15 -14.98 10.78
CA SER A 56 13.09 -14.43 12.13
C SER A 56 12.29 -15.36 13.03
N ALA A 57 12.66 -15.47 14.29
CA ALA A 57 11.89 -16.24 15.27
C ALA A 57 10.47 -15.68 15.46
N GLN A 58 10.30 -14.38 15.19
CA GLN A 58 9.04 -13.65 15.33
C GLN A 58 8.18 -13.64 14.05
N GLU A 59 8.63 -14.26 12.96
CA GLU A 59 7.94 -14.20 11.66
C GLU A 59 6.46 -14.55 11.75
N HIS A 60 6.14 -15.63 12.48
CA HIS A 60 4.76 -16.09 12.61
C HIS A 60 3.88 -15.13 13.43
N GLU A 61 4.44 -14.49 14.46
CA GLU A 61 3.74 -13.50 15.28
C GLU A 61 3.52 -12.21 14.50
N ASP A 62 4.54 -11.75 13.76
CA ASP A 62 4.47 -10.58 12.90
C ASP A 62 3.42 -10.77 11.80
N GLN A 63 3.41 -11.93 11.15
CA GLN A 63 2.45 -12.26 10.10
C GLN A 63 1.02 -12.33 10.67
N ALA A 64 0.82 -13.01 11.80
CA ALA A 64 -0.48 -13.09 12.46
C ALA A 64 -1.02 -11.71 12.87
N PHE A 65 -0.15 -10.79 13.33
CA PHE A 65 -0.53 -9.42 13.64
C PHE A 65 -0.97 -8.64 12.39
N ILE A 66 -0.24 -8.76 11.29
CA ILE A 66 -0.57 -8.10 10.01
C ILE A 66 -1.92 -8.60 9.48
N ASP A 67 -2.16 -9.90 9.50
CA ASP A 67 -3.40 -10.51 9.03
C ASP A 67 -4.60 -10.04 9.86
N ALA A 68 -4.46 -10.01 11.20
CA ALA A 68 -5.49 -9.52 12.11
C ALA A 68 -5.84 -8.03 11.89
N MET A 69 -4.87 -7.21 11.47
CA MET A 69 -5.13 -5.81 11.13
C MET A 69 -5.71 -5.64 9.72
N SER A 70 -5.36 -6.52 8.78
CA SER A 70 -5.77 -6.45 7.37
C SER A 70 -7.21 -6.90 7.13
N ASP A 71 -7.78 -7.72 8.02
CA ASP A 71 -9.18 -8.20 7.97
C ASP A 71 -10.23 -7.07 8.15
N ARG A 72 -9.78 -5.84 8.45
CA ARG A 72 -10.64 -4.66 8.58
C ARG A 72 -10.97 -4.06 7.21
N GLY A 73 -11.69 -4.80 6.36
CA GLY A 73 -11.98 -4.38 4.98
C GLY A 73 -13.19 -5.00 4.28
N SER A 74 -14.01 -5.79 4.96
CA SER A 74 -15.27 -6.33 4.42
C SER A 74 -16.45 -6.10 5.36
N ALA A 75 -17.02 -4.90 5.30
CA ALA A 75 -18.38 -4.57 5.74
C ALA A 75 -18.86 -3.31 5.00
#